data_AF-A0A1M4XV47-F1
#
_entry.id   AF-A0A1M4XV47-F1
#
_cell.length_a   1.000
_cell.length_b   1.000
_cell.length_c   1.000
_cell.angle_alpha   90.00
_cell.angle_beta   90.00
_cell.angle_gamma   90.00
#
_symmetry.space_group_name_H-M   'P 1'
#
loop_
_entity.id
_entity.type
_entity.pdbx_description
1 polymer ?
#
loop_
_entity_poly.entity_id
_entity_poly.type
_entity_poly.pdbx_seq_one_letter_code
_entity_poly.pdbx_strand_id
1 'polypeptide(L)'
;MSKGKKIFISIITAIVILCVSLTCAYYFSFSPKVSVTPISSNITLNKAKLFAKFLPDNFKITSKEAYVESNTNFSSDELTNLFIIAVKENPELKDFITGLKVSIGNNDIDIYCDVKYLSLPMEAKLTFTGEAKDGKGVFHYKEGHIGFLSIPKDVIFSKLQNTSVVQFDKNNGDIILSFESIKELEVKNVTVENNKVNIVFRGTLKFKN
;
A
#
# COMPACT_ATOMS: atom_id res chain seq x y z
N MET A 1 30.07 20.66 -48.18
CA MET A 1 28.72 20.69 -47.57
C MET A 1 28.33 22.14 -47.32
N SER A 2 27.22 22.64 -47.88
CA SER A 2 26.82 24.05 -47.74
C SER A 2 26.53 24.41 -46.27
N LYS A 3 26.74 25.68 -45.89
CA LYS A 3 26.48 26.16 -44.51
C LYS A 3 25.05 25.81 -44.04
N GLY A 4 24.05 25.92 -44.91
CA GLY A 4 22.66 25.54 -44.63
C GLY A 4 22.49 24.03 -44.36
N LYS A 5 23.16 23.16 -45.13
CA LYS A 5 23.11 21.70 -44.91
C LYS A 5 23.77 21.29 -43.59
N LYS A 6 24.85 21.98 -43.17
CA LYS A 6 25.47 21.77 -41.84
C LYS A 6 24.53 22.14 -40.70
N ILE A 7 23.91 23.32 -40.76
CA ILE A 7 22.97 23.79 -39.73
C ILE A 7 21.76 22.86 -39.63
N PHE A 8 21.20 22.44 -40.76
CA PHE A 8 20.07 21.52 -40.80
C PHE A 8 20.40 20.16 -40.16
N ILE A 9 21.57 19.59 -40.48
CA ILE A 9 22.04 18.34 -39.87
C ILE A 9 22.24 18.52 -38.37
N SER A 10 22.87 19.62 -37.92
CA SER A 10 23.05 19.91 -36.50
C SER A 10 21.72 19.99 -35.73
N ILE A 11 20.70 20.63 -36.31
CA ILE A 11 19.35 20.71 -35.71
C ILE A 11 18.73 19.31 -35.61
N ILE A 12 18.78 18.53 -36.69
CA ILE A 12 18.26 17.15 -36.68
C ILE A 12 18.99 16.30 -35.63
N THR A 13 20.31 16.39 -35.56
CA THR A 13 21.09 15.66 -34.56
C THR A 13 20.68 16.05 -33.14
N ALA A 14 20.47 17.34 -32.87
CA ALA A 14 19.99 17.79 -31.56
C ALA A 14 18.60 17.21 -31.23
N ILE A 15 17.67 17.20 -32.19
CA ILE A 15 16.33 16.60 -32.02
C ILE A 15 16.45 15.10 -31.73
N VAL A 16 17.28 14.37 -32.48
CA VAL A 16 17.49 12.94 -32.27
C VAL A 16 18.06 12.67 -30.88
N ILE A 17 19.06 13.42 -30.44
CA ILE A 17 19.65 13.28 -29.09
C ILE A 17 18.58 13.53 -28.01
N LEU A 18 17.73 14.56 -28.19
CA LEU A 18 16.66 14.87 -27.26
C LEU A 18 15.63 13.73 -27.18
N CYS A 19 15.19 13.19 -28.32
CA CYS A 19 14.29 12.03 -28.36
C CYS A 19 14.89 10.81 -27.67
N VAL A 20 16.14 10.46 -27.97
CA VAL A 20 16.85 9.33 -27.35
C VAL A 20 16.95 9.53 -25.83
N SER A 21 17.30 10.74 -25.38
CA SER A 21 17.42 11.06 -23.96
C SER A 21 16.09 10.91 -23.22
N LEU A 22 14.98 11.36 -23.82
CA LEU A 22 13.64 11.19 -23.26
C LEU A 22 13.24 9.71 -23.17
N THR A 23 13.49 8.92 -24.22
CA THR A 23 13.22 7.48 -24.23
C THR A 23 14.05 6.76 -23.17
N CYS A 24 15.35 7.05 -23.07
CA CYS A 24 16.20 6.48 -22.03
C CYS A 24 15.71 6.87 -20.63
N ALA A 25 15.41 8.14 -20.38
CA ALA A 25 14.91 8.59 -19.08
C ALA A 25 13.63 7.83 -18.67
N TYR A 26 12.73 7.59 -19.63
CA TYR A 26 11.53 6.78 -19.42
C TYR A 26 11.85 5.33 -19.02
N TYR A 27 12.63 4.59 -19.81
CA TYR A 27 12.92 3.18 -19.52
C TYR A 27 13.79 2.98 -18.27
N PHE A 28 14.68 3.93 -17.98
CA PHE A 28 15.51 3.83 -16.77
C PHE A 28 14.74 4.20 -15.52
N SER A 29 13.84 5.17 -15.58
CA SER A 29 13.22 5.72 -14.38
C SER A 29 11.78 5.26 -14.20
N PHE A 30 10.94 5.34 -15.23
CA PHE A 30 9.48 5.26 -15.07
C PHE A 30 8.89 3.92 -15.49
N SER A 31 9.48 3.21 -16.46
CA SER A 31 8.89 1.98 -16.97
C SER A 31 8.80 0.90 -15.89
N PRO A 32 7.72 0.11 -15.85
CA PRO A 32 7.60 -1.02 -14.93
C PRO A 32 8.74 -2.02 -15.00
N LYS A 33 9.26 -2.38 -13.82
CA LYS A 33 10.35 -3.34 -13.64
C LYS A 33 9.91 -4.51 -12.77
N VAL A 34 9.00 -4.26 -11.83
CA VAL A 34 8.47 -5.27 -10.92
C VAL A 34 7.29 -5.96 -11.59
N SER A 35 7.34 -7.29 -11.67
CA SER A 35 6.18 -8.07 -12.12
C SER A 35 5.06 -7.96 -11.09
N VAL A 36 3.94 -7.37 -11.53
CA VAL A 36 2.72 -7.16 -10.73
C VAL A 36 1.61 -8.14 -11.12
N THR A 37 0.65 -8.34 -10.23
CA THR A 37 -0.59 -9.06 -10.53
C THR A 37 -1.56 -8.09 -11.20
N PRO A 38 -2.06 -8.38 -12.42
CA PRO A 38 -3.02 -7.52 -13.09
C PRO A 38 -4.30 -7.34 -12.28
N ILE A 39 -4.86 -6.13 -12.26
CA ILE A 39 -6.17 -5.92 -11.62
C ILE A 39 -7.29 -6.63 -12.39
N SER A 40 -7.08 -7.05 -13.63
CA SER A 40 -8.07 -7.84 -14.39
C SER A 40 -8.11 -9.32 -13.96
N SER A 41 -7.14 -9.80 -13.19
CA SER A 41 -7.08 -11.20 -12.76
C SER A 41 -8.29 -11.59 -11.92
N ASN A 42 -8.77 -12.83 -12.06
CA ASN A 42 -9.87 -13.34 -11.26
C ASN A 42 -9.35 -13.71 -9.85
N ILE A 43 -9.64 -12.85 -8.87
CA ILE A 43 -9.21 -13.02 -7.49
C ILE A 43 -10.40 -13.45 -6.66
N THR A 44 -10.34 -14.67 -6.14
CA THR A 44 -11.36 -15.20 -5.24
C THR A 44 -10.89 -15.08 -3.79
N LEU A 45 -11.52 -14.17 -3.05
CA LEU A 45 -11.27 -14.04 -1.62
C LEU A 45 -12.11 -15.09 -0.87
N ASN A 46 -11.45 -16.04 -0.22
CA ASN A 46 -12.14 -16.93 0.71
C ASN A 46 -12.47 -16.16 2.00
N LYS A 47 -13.66 -15.54 2.03
CA LYS A 47 -14.15 -14.76 3.18
C LYS A 47 -14.09 -15.56 4.47
N ALA A 48 -14.50 -16.84 4.46
CA ALA A 48 -14.48 -17.68 5.66
C ALA A 48 -13.06 -17.87 6.20
N LYS A 49 -12.08 -18.13 5.32
CA LYS A 49 -10.67 -18.22 5.71
C LYS A 49 -10.14 -16.90 6.25
N LEU A 50 -10.56 -15.76 5.68
CA LEU A 50 -10.18 -14.44 6.16
C LEU A 50 -10.75 -14.17 7.57
N PHE A 51 -12.05 -14.43 7.76
CA PHE A 51 -12.73 -14.28 9.06
C PHE A 51 -12.13 -15.20 10.13
N ALA A 52 -11.74 -16.43 9.77
CA ALA A 52 -11.13 -17.37 10.70
C ALA A 52 -9.83 -16.82 11.32
N LYS A 53 -9.10 -15.93 10.63
CA LYS A 53 -7.89 -15.30 11.17
C LYS A 53 -8.12 -14.28 12.27
N PHE A 54 -9.36 -13.83 12.45
CA PHE A 54 -9.76 -12.90 13.51
C PHE A 54 -10.41 -13.63 14.68
N LEU A 55 -10.61 -14.95 14.58
CA LEU A 55 -11.07 -15.74 15.71
C LEU A 55 -9.94 -15.82 16.75
N PRO A 56 -10.28 -15.70 18.04
CA PRO A 56 -9.29 -15.80 19.10
C PRO A 56 -8.86 -17.25 19.29
N ASP A 57 -7.56 -17.46 19.51
CA ASP A 57 -7.01 -18.79 19.77
C ASP A 57 -7.14 -19.18 21.24
N ASN A 58 -7.20 -18.18 22.13
CA ASN A 58 -7.21 -18.39 23.58
C ASN A 58 -8.08 -17.35 24.30
N PHE A 59 -8.75 -17.80 25.35
CA PHE A 59 -9.50 -16.98 26.29
C PHE A 59 -8.82 -17.04 27.66
N LYS A 60 -8.59 -15.88 28.28
CA LYS A 60 -7.94 -15.75 29.59
C LYS A 60 -8.81 -14.94 30.52
N ILE A 61 -9.00 -15.43 31.75
CA ILE A 61 -9.69 -14.70 32.83
C ILE A 61 -8.68 -14.38 33.92
N THR A 62 -8.73 -13.15 34.43
CA THR A 62 -8.05 -12.70 35.62
C THR A 62 -9.06 -12.15 36.62
N SER A 63 -8.64 -11.82 37.84
CA SER A 63 -9.52 -11.22 38.85
C SER A 63 -10.07 -9.83 38.49
N LYS A 64 -9.52 -9.16 37.47
CA LYS A 64 -9.91 -7.79 37.06
C LYS A 64 -10.53 -7.72 35.66
N GLU A 65 -10.24 -8.69 34.80
CA GLU A 65 -10.66 -8.69 33.40
C GLU A 65 -10.67 -10.09 32.80
N ALA A 66 -11.55 -10.30 31.82
CA ALA A 66 -11.45 -11.38 30.85
C ALA A 66 -10.98 -10.80 29.52
N TYR A 67 -10.05 -11.48 28.84
CA TYR A 67 -9.58 -11.05 27.53
C TYR A 67 -9.34 -12.22 26.58
N VAL A 68 -9.47 -11.92 25.29
CA VAL A 68 -9.16 -12.79 24.17
C VAL A 68 -8.12 -12.14 23.30
N GLU A 69 -7.24 -12.94 22.73
CA GLU A 69 -6.26 -12.48 21.74
C GLU A 69 -6.41 -13.30 20.45
N SER A 70 -6.37 -12.60 19.32
CA SER A 70 -6.33 -13.18 17.99
C SER A 70 -5.05 -12.73 17.30
N ASN A 71 -4.33 -13.69 16.72
CA ASN A 71 -3.09 -13.46 16.02
C ASN A 71 -3.32 -13.59 14.50
N THR A 72 -3.45 -12.44 13.83
CA THR A 72 -3.76 -12.38 12.40
C THR A 72 -2.48 -12.17 11.60
N ASN A 73 -2.21 -13.06 10.65
CA ASN A 73 -1.06 -12.96 9.74
C ASN A 73 -1.52 -12.72 8.31
N PHE A 74 -0.93 -11.74 7.64
CA PHE A 74 -1.15 -11.48 6.20
C PHE A 74 0.14 -11.67 5.43
N SER A 75 0.11 -12.51 4.38
CA SER A 75 1.23 -12.61 3.43
C SER A 75 1.17 -11.51 2.36
N SER A 76 2.29 -11.32 1.66
CA SER A 76 2.39 -10.44 0.48
C SER A 76 1.29 -10.72 -0.56
N ASP A 77 1.01 -11.99 -0.86
CA ASP A 77 -0.01 -12.36 -1.85
C ASP A 77 -1.43 -12.06 -1.35
N GLU A 78 -1.69 -12.29 -0.06
CA GLU A 78 -2.99 -11.99 0.55
C GLU A 78 -3.25 -10.49 0.55
N LEU A 79 -2.26 -9.67 0.93
CA LEU A 79 -2.37 -8.21 0.86
C LEU A 79 -2.53 -7.75 -0.59
N THR A 80 -1.74 -8.28 -1.53
CA THR A 80 -1.89 -7.98 -2.97
C THR A 80 -3.31 -8.21 -3.44
N ASN A 81 -3.89 -9.36 -3.09
CA ASN A 81 -5.26 -9.70 -3.45
C ASN A 81 -6.29 -8.76 -2.81
N LEU A 82 -6.12 -8.40 -1.54
CA LEU A 82 -6.98 -7.44 -0.85
C LEU A 82 -6.93 -6.05 -1.50
N PHE A 83 -5.74 -5.55 -1.84
CA PHE A 83 -5.61 -4.25 -2.53
C PHE A 83 -6.21 -4.28 -3.93
N ILE A 84 -6.05 -5.36 -4.69
CA ILE A 84 -6.68 -5.46 -6.02
C ILE A 84 -8.20 -5.45 -5.89
N ILE A 85 -8.78 -6.11 -4.90
CA ILE A 85 -10.23 -6.05 -4.65
C ILE A 85 -10.66 -4.61 -4.34
N ALA A 86 -9.94 -3.93 -3.44
CA ALA A 86 -10.22 -2.54 -3.11
C ALA A 86 -10.15 -1.60 -4.33
N VAL A 87 -9.14 -1.78 -5.21
CA VAL A 87 -9.03 -1.01 -6.46
C VAL A 87 -10.16 -1.33 -7.44
N LYS A 88 -10.56 -2.60 -7.58
CA LYS A 88 -11.68 -2.98 -8.45
C LYS A 88 -13.01 -2.36 -8.04
N GLU A 89 -13.22 -2.20 -6.74
CA GLU A 89 -14.42 -1.61 -6.15
C GLU A 89 -14.40 -0.07 -6.21
N ASN A 90 -13.27 0.55 -6.58
CA ASN A 90 -13.12 2.00 -6.72
C ASN A 90 -12.99 2.41 -8.21
N PRO A 91 -14.05 3.00 -8.82
CA PRO A 91 -14.04 3.39 -10.23
C PRO A 91 -12.90 4.36 -10.59
N GLU A 92 -12.58 5.31 -9.70
CA GLU A 92 -11.52 6.29 -9.96
C GLU A 92 -10.16 5.60 -10.05
N LEU A 93 -9.87 4.64 -9.16
CA LEU A 93 -8.57 3.96 -9.13
C LEU A 93 -8.43 2.93 -10.25
N LYS A 94 -9.51 2.25 -10.61
CA LYS A 94 -9.53 1.18 -11.62
C LYS A 94 -9.11 1.66 -13.01
N ASP A 95 -9.37 2.93 -13.34
CA ASP A 95 -9.01 3.51 -14.63
C ASP A 95 -7.52 3.85 -14.75
N PHE A 96 -6.83 4.06 -13.62
CA PHE A 96 -5.41 4.41 -13.59
C PHE A 96 -4.51 3.23 -13.22
N ILE A 97 -4.91 2.36 -12.30
CA ILE A 97 -4.07 1.25 -11.82
C ILE A 97 -4.34 -0.01 -12.63
N THR A 98 -3.33 -0.54 -13.32
CA THR A 98 -3.44 -1.74 -14.17
C THR A 98 -2.95 -3.01 -13.49
N GLY A 99 -2.11 -2.90 -12.46
CA GLY A 99 -1.60 -4.03 -11.70
C GLY A 99 -1.03 -3.62 -10.35
N LEU A 100 -0.96 -4.58 -9.42
CA LEU A 100 -0.49 -4.37 -8.05
C LEU A 100 0.38 -5.53 -7.57
N LYS A 101 1.33 -5.22 -6.70
CA LYS A 101 2.07 -6.20 -5.90
C LYS A 101 2.46 -5.60 -4.56
N VAL A 102 2.23 -6.35 -3.50
CA VAL A 102 2.77 -6.07 -2.17
C VAL A 102 4.02 -6.90 -1.96
N SER A 103 5.05 -6.31 -1.39
CA SER A 103 6.25 -6.98 -0.90
C SER A 103 6.50 -6.56 0.53
N ILE A 104 6.68 -7.52 1.43
CA ILE A 104 6.91 -7.27 2.85
C ILE A 104 8.37 -7.58 3.15
N GLY A 105 9.15 -6.56 3.50
CA GLY A 105 10.54 -6.67 3.93
C GLY A 105 10.68 -6.55 5.45
N ASN A 106 11.93 -6.38 5.92
CA ASN A 106 12.21 -6.09 7.32
C ASN A 106 11.69 -4.68 7.66
N ASN A 107 10.56 -4.61 8.38
CA ASN A 107 9.83 -3.42 8.80
C ASN A 107 9.05 -2.65 7.72
N ASP A 108 9.38 -2.84 6.44
CA ASP A 108 8.77 -2.12 5.33
C ASP A 108 7.72 -2.96 4.59
N ILE A 109 6.60 -2.34 4.25
CA ILE A 109 5.54 -2.85 3.36
C ILE A 109 5.60 -2.02 2.09
N ASP A 110 6.12 -2.61 1.03
CA ASP A 110 6.21 -1.99 -0.29
C ASP A 110 5.00 -2.36 -1.14
N ILE A 111 4.30 -1.36 -1.68
CA ILE A 111 3.21 -1.51 -2.63
C ILE A 111 3.68 -0.99 -3.97
N TYR A 112 3.82 -1.88 -4.94
CA TYR A 112 4.13 -1.57 -6.34
C TYR A 112 2.83 -1.52 -7.12
N CYS A 113 2.62 -0.43 -7.85
CA CYS A 113 1.45 -0.20 -8.69
C CYS A 113 1.92 0.07 -10.13
N ASP A 114 1.39 -0.68 -11.09
CA ASP A 114 1.45 -0.25 -12.48
C ASP A 114 0.33 0.77 -12.71
N VAL A 115 0.70 1.98 -13.11
CA VAL A 115 -0.20 3.10 -13.34
C VAL A 115 -0.15 3.48 -14.82
N LYS A 116 -1.30 3.73 -15.43
CA LYS A 116 -1.41 4.23 -16.79
C LYS A 116 -1.60 5.75 -16.77
N TYR A 117 -0.62 6.48 -17.29
CA TYR A 117 -0.70 7.94 -17.48
C TYR A 117 -0.41 8.29 -18.94
N LEU A 118 -1.33 8.98 -19.61
CA LEU A 118 -1.24 9.32 -21.05
C LEU A 118 -0.90 8.10 -21.94
N SER A 119 -1.48 6.93 -21.63
CA SER A 119 -1.21 5.65 -22.29
C SER A 119 0.20 5.07 -22.10
N LEU A 120 1.03 5.68 -21.25
CA LEU A 120 2.31 5.13 -20.84
C LEU A 120 2.17 4.40 -19.51
N PRO A 121 2.65 3.14 -19.41
CA PRO A 121 2.73 2.45 -18.13
C PRO A 121 3.87 3.04 -17.30
N MET A 122 3.60 3.29 -16.03
CA MET A 122 4.54 3.81 -15.07
C MET A 122 4.49 2.97 -13.79
N GLU A 123 5.64 2.74 -13.17
CA GLU A 123 5.68 2.10 -11.86
C GLU A 123 5.65 3.14 -10.76
N ALA A 124 4.67 2.99 -9.86
CA ALA A 124 4.65 3.68 -8.59
C ALA A 124 5.04 2.69 -7.49
N LYS A 125 5.87 3.13 -6.55
CA LYS A 125 6.20 2.40 -5.32
C LYS A 125 5.76 3.24 -4.13
N LEU A 126 4.98 2.67 -3.22
CA LEU A 126 4.64 3.27 -1.93
C LEU A 126 5.19 2.38 -0.81
N THR A 127 5.89 2.97 0.15
CA THR A 127 6.48 2.24 1.27
C THR A 127 5.85 2.68 2.58
N PHE A 128 5.40 1.71 3.36
CA PHE A 128 4.80 1.91 4.68
C PHE A 128 5.54 1.13 5.75
N THR A 129 5.51 1.60 6.98
CA THR A 129 5.92 0.82 8.17
C THR A 129 4.71 0.56 9.04
N GLY A 130 4.70 -0.53 9.82
CA GLY A 130 3.60 -0.88 10.71
C GLY A 130 4.06 -0.93 12.18
N GLU A 131 3.30 -0.30 13.07
CA GLU A 131 3.49 -0.40 14.52
C GLU A 131 2.15 -0.42 15.26
N ALA A 132 2.16 -0.85 16.53
CA ALA A 132 1.03 -0.65 17.43
C ALA A 132 1.31 0.54 18.35
N LYS A 133 0.36 1.47 18.42
CA LYS A 133 0.48 2.68 19.23
C LYS A 133 -0.86 3.02 19.86
N ASP A 134 -0.87 3.20 21.17
CA ASP A 134 -2.06 3.58 21.95
C ASP A 134 -3.31 2.71 21.68
N GLY A 135 -3.10 1.40 21.55
CA GLY A 135 -4.17 0.42 21.26
C GLY A 135 -4.68 0.45 19.81
N LYS A 136 -4.00 1.15 18.90
CA LYS A 136 -4.30 1.25 17.48
C LYS A 136 -3.19 0.63 16.64
N GLY A 137 -3.53 0.10 15.48
CA GLY A 137 -2.55 -0.28 14.47
C GLY A 137 -2.25 0.93 13.60
N VAL A 138 -1.00 1.35 13.53
CA VAL A 138 -0.58 2.53 12.76
C VAL A 138 0.31 2.08 11.61
N PHE A 139 -0.11 2.39 10.39
CA PHE A 139 0.67 2.18 9.18
C PHE A 139 1.14 3.54 8.66
N HIS A 140 2.39 3.86 8.91
CA HIS A 140 2.99 5.15 8.58
C HIS A 140 3.53 5.15 7.15
N TYR A 141 3.17 6.15 6.37
CA TYR A 141 3.73 6.38 5.04
C TYR A 141 5.16 6.91 5.15
N LYS A 142 6.13 6.10 4.75
CA LYS A 142 7.55 6.43 4.78
C LYS A 142 7.95 7.26 3.56
N GLU A 143 7.61 6.76 2.38
CA GLU A 143 7.93 7.39 1.11
C GLU A 143 7.13 6.78 -0.04
N GLY A 144 7.18 7.43 -1.19
CA GLY A 144 6.67 6.86 -2.42
C GLY A 144 7.16 7.62 -3.62
N HIS A 145 7.21 6.92 -4.74
CA HIS A 145 7.88 7.37 -5.94
C HIS A 145 7.14 6.91 -7.19
N ILE A 146 7.12 7.73 -8.24
CA ILE A 146 6.86 7.32 -9.62
C ILE A 146 8.15 7.56 -10.39
N GLY A 147 8.85 6.48 -10.72
CA GLY A 147 10.24 6.55 -11.13
C GLY A 147 11.12 7.32 -10.14
N PHE A 148 11.74 8.43 -10.56
CA PHE A 148 12.55 9.26 -9.66
C PHE A 148 11.75 10.35 -8.94
N LEU A 149 10.48 10.57 -9.30
CA LEU A 149 9.66 11.62 -8.72
C LEU A 149 9.05 11.14 -7.40
N SER A 150 9.32 11.85 -6.31
CA SER A 150 8.66 11.57 -5.03
C SER A 150 7.17 11.93 -5.09
N ILE A 151 6.33 11.09 -4.50
CA ILE A 151 4.91 11.31 -4.29
C ILE A 151 4.75 11.89 -2.88
N PRO A 152 4.31 13.15 -2.72
CA PRO A 152 4.03 13.69 -1.40
C PRO A 152 2.85 12.98 -0.75
N LYS A 153 2.89 12.79 0.57
CA LYS A 153 1.77 12.20 1.33
C LYS A 153 0.45 12.93 1.10
N ASP A 154 0.47 14.25 0.93
CA ASP A 154 -0.75 15.03 0.69
C ASP A 154 -1.49 14.59 -0.59
N VAL A 155 -0.74 14.15 -1.61
CA VAL A 155 -1.33 13.61 -2.85
C VAL A 155 -2.10 12.31 -2.57
N ILE A 156 -1.58 11.46 -1.68
CA ILE A 156 -2.17 10.16 -1.35
C ILE A 156 -3.34 10.33 -0.37
N PHE A 157 -3.15 11.12 0.69
CA PHE A 157 -4.05 11.18 1.84
C PHE A 157 -5.15 12.24 1.73
N SER A 158 -5.03 13.25 0.84
CA SER A 158 -5.98 14.36 0.75
C SER A 158 -7.42 13.91 0.55
N LYS A 159 -7.65 12.90 -0.29
CA LYS A 159 -8.98 12.39 -0.65
C LYS A 159 -9.48 11.24 0.22
N LEU A 160 -8.67 10.72 1.15
CA LEU A 160 -9.07 9.61 2.01
C LEU A 160 -10.08 10.09 3.06
N GLN A 161 -11.09 9.26 3.32
CA GLN A 161 -12.17 9.51 4.27
C GLN A 161 -12.16 8.44 5.36
N ASN A 162 -12.38 8.87 6.59
CA ASN A 162 -12.44 7.95 7.74
C ASN A 162 -13.64 7.00 7.61
N THR A 163 -13.47 5.81 8.17
CA THR A 163 -14.50 4.79 8.33
C THR A 163 -14.60 4.40 9.81
N SER A 164 -15.52 3.50 10.15
CA SER A 164 -15.67 3.01 11.53
C SER A 164 -14.51 2.15 12.03
N VAL A 165 -13.64 1.68 11.12
CA VAL A 165 -12.54 0.74 11.42
C VAL A 165 -11.17 1.30 11.01
N VAL A 166 -11.13 2.22 10.05
CA VAL A 166 -9.91 2.83 9.53
C VAL A 166 -10.04 4.34 9.53
N GLN A 167 -9.09 5.01 10.16
CA GLN A 167 -8.93 6.46 10.20
C GLN A 167 -7.65 6.87 9.48
N PHE A 168 -7.57 8.14 9.08
CA PHE A 168 -6.42 8.69 8.38
C PHE A 168 -5.92 9.95 9.06
N ASP A 169 -4.68 9.94 9.57
CA ASP A 169 -3.99 11.15 9.97
C ASP A 169 -3.24 11.70 8.76
N LYS A 170 -3.85 12.67 8.09
CA LYS A 170 -3.30 13.29 6.87
C LYS A 170 -2.03 14.10 7.16
N ASN A 171 -1.89 14.64 8.37
CA ASN A 171 -0.75 15.48 8.74
C ASN A 171 0.50 14.65 8.95
N ASN A 172 0.36 13.43 9.48
CA ASN A 172 1.48 12.51 9.67
C ASN A 172 1.67 11.56 8.50
N GLY A 173 0.62 11.27 7.72
CA GLY A 173 0.64 10.27 6.66
C GLY A 173 0.35 8.88 7.20
N ASP A 174 -0.54 8.78 8.18
CA ASP A 174 -0.81 7.51 8.87
C ASP A 174 -2.16 6.95 8.46
N ILE A 175 -2.19 5.64 8.20
CA ILE A 175 -3.39 4.83 8.14
C ILE A 175 -3.56 4.16 9.49
N ILE A 176 -4.66 4.44 10.18
CA ILE A 176 -4.88 4.06 11.56
C ILE A 176 -6.02 3.04 11.61
N LEU A 177 -5.70 1.80 11.94
CA LEU A 177 -6.66 0.76 12.29
C LEU A 177 -7.12 0.97 13.73
N SER A 178 -8.34 1.48 13.88
CA SER A 178 -8.97 1.78 15.16
C SER A 178 -10.45 1.40 15.15
N PHE A 179 -10.87 0.65 16.15
CA PHE A 179 -12.24 0.15 16.27
C PHE A 179 -13.04 1.04 17.22
N GLU A 180 -13.25 2.32 16.86
CA GLU A 180 -13.96 3.26 17.75
C GLU A 180 -15.36 2.80 18.15
N SER A 181 -16.02 2.01 17.29
CA SER A 181 -17.32 1.41 17.56
C SER A 181 -17.28 0.25 18.56
N ILE A 182 -16.10 -0.32 18.86
CA ILE A 182 -15.91 -1.48 19.75
C ILE A 182 -14.81 -1.12 20.76
N LYS A 183 -15.19 -0.44 21.85
CA LYS A 183 -14.24 0.09 22.86
C LYS A 183 -13.41 -0.99 23.55
N GLU A 184 -13.90 -2.21 23.55
CA GLU A 184 -13.28 -3.38 24.15
C GLU A 184 -12.19 -3.98 23.26
N LEU A 185 -12.07 -3.56 21.99
CA LEU A 185 -11.13 -4.10 21.02
C LEU A 185 -9.97 -3.13 20.77
N GLU A 186 -8.75 -3.62 20.94
CA GLU A 186 -7.52 -2.87 20.69
C GLU A 186 -6.53 -3.68 19.83
N VAL A 187 -5.64 -2.98 19.13
CA VAL A 187 -4.46 -3.57 18.49
C VAL A 187 -3.31 -3.53 19.49
N LYS A 188 -2.85 -4.71 19.90
CA LYS A 188 -1.74 -4.85 20.86
C LYS A 188 -0.38 -4.79 20.21
N ASN A 189 -0.27 -5.36 19.02
CA ASN A 189 1.00 -5.42 18.31
C ASN A 189 0.76 -5.40 16.81
N VAL A 190 1.69 -4.77 16.10
CA VAL A 190 1.83 -4.87 14.65
C VAL A 190 3.31 -5.13 14.38
N THR A 191 3.61 -6.25 13.71
CA THR A 191 4.98 -6.58 13.30
C THR A 191 5.03 -6.77 11.80
N VAL A 192 6.04 -6.20 11.15
CA VAL A 192 6.29 -6.33 9.72
C VAL A 192 7.64 -7.02 9.53
N GLU A 193 7.62 -8.34 9.36
CA GLU A 193 8.84 -9.14 9.23
C GLU A 193 8.55 -10.46 8.54
N ASN A 194 9.60 -11.18 8.10
CA ASN A 194 9.48 -12.55 7.61
C ASN A 194 8.42 -12.70 6.48
N ASN A 195 8.35 -11.72 5.57
CA ASN A 195 7.38 -11.63 4.47
C ASN A 195 5.90 -11.61 4.92
N LYS A 196 5.61 -11.15 6.14
CA LYS A 196 4.27 -11.13 6.72
C LYS A 196 4.02 -9.86 7.54
N VAL A 197 2.77 -9.41 7.52
CA VAL A 197 2.25 -8.44 8.49
C VAL A 197 1.50 -9.23 9.56
N ASN A 198 2.01 -9.18 10.78
CA ASN A 198 1.37 -9.74 11.96
C ASN A 198 0.60 -8.64 12.69
N ILE A 199 -0.67 -8.89 13.02
CA ILE A 199 -1.48 -7.99 13.84
C ILE A 199 -2.09 -8.80 14.98
N VAL A 200 -1.83 -8.37 16.22
CA VAL A 200 -2.43 -8.97 17.41
C VAL A 200 -3.58 -8.09 17.86
N PHE A 201 -4.79 -8.62 17.76
CA PHE A 201 -5.99 -7.99 18.29
C PHE A 201 -6.30 -8.52 19.68
N ARG A 202 -6.75 -7.64 20.58
CA ARG A 202 -7.18 -8.03 21.92
C ARG A 202 -8.56 -7.45 22.24
N GLY A 203 -9.50 -8.35 22.56
CA GLY A 203 -10.79 -7.99 23.13
C GLY A 203 -10.73 -8.10 24.66
N THR A 204 -11.12 -7.06 25.41
CA THR A 204 -11.07 -7.06 26.87
C THR A 204 -12.41 -6.65 27.49
N LEU A 205 -12.94 -7.50 28.36
CA LEU A 205 -14.06 -7.22 29.23
C LEU A 205 -13.55 -6.98 30.66
N LYS A 206 -13.69 -5.75 31.15
CA LYS A 206 -13.29 -5.40 32.52
C LYS A 206 -14.43 -5.68 33.48
N PHE A 207 -14.11 -6.33 34.60
CA PHE A 207 -15.07 -6.49 35.69
C PHE A 207 -15.06 -5.19 36.49
N LYS A 208 -16.23 -4.51 36.55
CA LYS A 208 -16.40 -3.40 37.48
C LYS A 208 -16.44 -4.01 38.89
N ASN A 209 -15.58 -3.51 39.78
CA ASN A 209 -15.81 -3.64 41.21
C ASN A 209 -16.96 -2.72 41.63
#